data_AF-A0A920ID54-F1
#
_entry.id   AF-A0A920ID54-F1
#
_cell.length_a   1.000
_cell.length_b   1.000
_cell.length_c   1.000
_cell.angle_alpha   90.00
_cell.angle_beta   90.00
_cell.angle_gamma   90.00
#
_symmetry.space_group_name_H-M   'P 1'
#
loop_
_entity.id
_entity.type
_entity.pdbx_description
1 polymer ?
#
loop_
_entity_poly.entity_id
_entity_poly.type
_entity_poly.pdbx_seq_one_letter_code
_entity_poly.pdbx_strand_id
1 'polypeptide(L)'
;MRRTIRARAVTISKEDRQIATYRRDQTVKRIVKLSALGILAVAACLQHFVLTLPQPKAGLPTPTDGLVVPTGGQARIQEGLMLLHNRTAQRMLITGVGQSVSKKH
;
A
#
# COMPACT_ATOMS: atom_id res chain seq x y z
N MET A 1 -46.39 -0.79 -50.50
CA MET A 1 -45.65 -2.07 -50.44
C MET A 1 -44.92 -2.18 -49.10
N ARG A 2 -45.50 -2.84 -48.08
CA ARG A 2 -44.90 -2.96 -46.73
C ARG A 2 -44.25 -4.34 -46.58
N ARG A 3 -42.91 -4.39 -46.45
CA ARG A 3 -42.19 -5.61 -46.08
C ARG A 3 -42.30 -5.81 -44.57
N THR A 4 -43.03 -6.84 -44.15
CA THR A 4 -43.05 -7.32 -42.76
C THR A 4 -41.75 -8.07 -42.47
N ILE A 5 -40.84 -7.44 -41.74
CA ILE A 5 -39.65 -8.11 -41.20
C ILE A 5 -40.13 -8.99 -40.04
N ARG A 6 -40.30 -10.30 -40.30
CA ARG A 6 -40.50 -11.27 -39.23
C ARG A 6 -39.21 -11.38 -38.43
N ALA A 7 -39.21 -10.85 -37.21
CA ALA A 7 -38.17 -11.11 -36.22
C ALA A 7 -38.15 -12.62 -35.93
N ARG A 8 -37.16 -13.33 -36.48
CA ARG A 8 -36.87 -14.71 -36.10
C ARG A 8 -36.30 -14.65 -34.68
N ALA A 9 -37.09 -15.06 -33.71
CA ALA A 9 -36.59 -15.33 -32.37
C ALA A 9 -35.46 -16.37 -32.50
N VAL A 10 -34.23 -15.94 -32.25
CA VAL A 10 -33.06 -16.81 -32.21
C VAL A 10 -33.25 -17.71 -31.00
N THR A 11 -33.72 -18.94 -31.23
CA THR A 11 -33.78 -19.99 -30.22
C THR A 11 -32.36 -20.40 -29.89
N ILE A 12 -31.72 -19.68 -28.95
CA ILE A 12 -30.37 -19.96 -28.46
C ILE A 12 -30.36 -21.39 -27.92
N SER A 13 -29.64 -22.29 -28.59
CA SER A 13 -29.51 -23.71 -28.23
C SER A 13 -28.89 -23.85 -26.83
N LYS A 14 -29.30 -24.89 -26.08
CA LYS A 14 -28.73 -25.17 -24.75
C LYS A 14 -27.22 -25.39 -24.80
N GLU A 15 -26.70 -25.93 -25.90
CA GLU A 15 -25.26 -26.12 -26.13
C GLU A 15 -24.51 -24.80 -26.22
N ASP A 16 -25.05 -23.79 -26.92
CA ASP A 16 -24.44 -22.45 -26.99
C ASP A 16 -24.39 -21.78 -25.62
N ARG A 17 -25.42 -21.98 -24.78
CA ARG A 17 -25.39 -21.53 -23.37
C ARG A 17 -24.32 -22.27 -22.58
N GLN A 18 -24.18 -23.58 -22.78
CA GLN A 18 -23.22 -24.43 -22.07
C GLN A 18 -21.77 -24.09 -22.43
N ILE A 19 -21.48 -23.81 -23.70
CA ILE A 19 -20.16 -23.36 -24.18
C ILE A 19 -19.84 -21.96 -23.65
N ALA A 20 -20.85 -21.07 -23.59
CA ALA A 20 -20.72 -19.75 -23.01
C ALA A 20 -20.43 -19.79 -21.51
N THR A 21 -21.06 -20.68 -20.73
CA THR A 21 -20.76 -20.88 -19.30
C THR A 21 -19.39 -21.50 -19.08
N TYR A 22 -19.00 -22.49 -19.89
CA TYR A 22 -17.68 -23.14 -19.80
C TYR A 22 -16.53 -22.15 -20.08
N ARG A 23 -16.67 -21.27 -21.07
CA ARG A 23 -15.67 -20.23 -21.37
C ARG A 23 -15.59 -19.19 -20.26
N ARG A 24 -16.70 -18.82 -19.62
CA ARG A 24 -16.72 -17.90 -18.47
C ARG A 24 -15.94 -18.46 -17.28
N ASP A 25 -16.14 -19.72 -16.93
CA ASP A 25 -15.43 -20.35 -15.80
C ASP A 25 -13.91 -20.35 -16.00
N GLN A 26 -13.45 -20.58 -17.24
CA GLN A 26 -12.02 -20.54 -17.57
C GLN A 26 -11.45 -19.11 -17.47
N THR A 27 -12.20 -18.10 -17.91
CA THR A 27 -11.80 -16.69 -17.79
C THR A 27 -11.75 -16.25 -16.33
N VAL A 28 -12.75 -16.63 -15.52
CA VAL A 28 -12.78 -16.32 -14.08
C VAL A 28 -11.61 -16.98 -13.36
N LYS A 29 -11.32 -18.26 -13.64
CA LYS A 29 -10.14 -18.95 -13.07
C LYS A 29 -8.82 -18.26 -13.44
N ARG A 30 -8.69 -17.76 -14.67
CA ARG A 30 -7.50 -17.00 -15.09
C ARG A 30 -7.40 -15.66 -14.37
N ILE A 31 -8.50 -14.91 -14.25
CA ILE A 31 -8.53 -13.64 -13.53
C ILE A 31 -8.15 -13.84 -12.07
N VAL A 32 -8.73 -14.85 -11.40
CA VAL A 32 -8.42 -15.17 -10.00
C VAL A 32 -6.95 -15.54 -9.82
N LYS A 33 -6.38 -16.33 -10.73
CA LYS A 33 -4.94 -16.68 -10.70
C LYS A 33 -4.06 -15.44 -10.90
N LEU A 34 -4.40 -14.56 -11.83
CA LEU A 34 -3.65 -13.33 -12.09
C LEU A 34 -3.77 -12.34 -10.94
N SER A 35 -4.94 -12.19 -10.33
CA SER A 35 -5.12 -11.35 -9.15
C SER A 35 -4.36 -11.91 -7.95
N ALA A 36 -4.40 -13.23 -7.74
CA ALA A 36 -3.62 -13.87 -6.69
C ALA A 36 -2.11 -13.64 -6.89
N LEU A 37 -1.62 -13.77 -8.13
CA LEU A 37 -0.22 -13.48 -8.46
C LEU A 37 0.13 -12.00 -8.23
N GLY A 38 -0.76 -11.08 -8.60
CA GLY A 38 -0.56 -9.65 -8.36
C GLY A 38 -0.50 -9.29 -6.87
N ILE A 39 -1.38 -9.87 -6.05
CA ILE A 39 -1.36 -9.71 -4.60
C ILE A 39 -0.05 -10.26 -4.02
N LEU A 40 0.38 -11.43 -4.48
CA LEU A 40 1.63 -12.04 -4.03
C LEU A 40 2.84 -11.19 -4.39
N ALA A 41 2.85 -10.58 -5.57
CA ALA A 41 3.89 -9.65 -6.00
C ALA A 41 3.93 -8.38 -5.11
N VAL A 42 2.78 -7.77 -4.82
CA VAL A 42 2.70 -6.61 -3.91
C VAL A 42 3.20 -6.99 -2.52
N ALA A 43 2.78 -8.13 -1.99
CA ALA A 43 3.23 -8.62 -0.69
C ALA A 43 4.75 -8.84 -0.67
N ALA A 44 5.32 -9.44 -1.72
CA ALA A 44 6.76 -9.64 -1.85
C ALA A 44 7.53 -8.31 -1.92
N CYS A 45 7.03 -7.32 -2.67
CA CYS A 45 7.61 -5.98 -2.72
C CYS A 45 7.57 -5.29 -1.35
N LEU A 46 6.44 -5.38 -0.64
CA LEU A 46 6.29 -4.81 0.68
C LEU A 46 7.24 -5.48 1.69
N GLN A 47 7.33 -6.81 1.66
CA GLN A 47 8.27 -7.55 2.50
C GLN A 47 9.71 -7.16 2.19
N HIS A 48 10.08 -7.08 0.90
CA HIS A 48 11.40 -6.65 0.48
C HIS A 48 11.71 -5.23 0.95
N PHE A 49 10.75 -4.31 0.83
CA PHE A 49 10.87 -2.95 1.35
C PHE A 49 11.13 -2.95 2.85
N VAL A 50 10.33 -3.67 3.64
CA VAL A 50 10.48 -3.75 5.10
C VAL A 50 11.85 -4.31 5.50
N LEU A 51 12.33 -5.36 4.81
CA LEU A 51 13.64 -5.96 5.09
C LEU A 51 14.81 -5.07 4.66
N THR A 52 14.57 -4.17 3.69
CA THR A 52 15.57 -3.21 3.19
C THR A 52 15.52 -1.88 3.95
N LEU A 53 14.56 -1.71 4.87
CA LEU A 53 14.55 -0.52 5.72
C LEU A 53 15.86 -0.48 6.53
N PRO A 54 16.58 0.65 6.50
CA PRO A 54 17.70 0.86 7.38
C PRO A 54 17.25 0.68 8.83
N GLN A 55 17.92 -0.22 9.56
CA GLN A 55 17.62 -0.40 10.97
C GLN A 55 17.95 0.89 11.72
N PRO A 56 17.10 1.30 12.68
CA PRO A 56 17.43 2.42 13.55
C PRO A 56 18.74 2.11 14.27
N LYS A 57 19.72 3.02 14.18
CA LYS A 57 20.97 2.87 14.91
C LYS A 57 20.64 2.92 16.40
N ALA A 58 20.96 1.83 17.11
CA ALA A 58 20.82 1.75 18.56
C ALA A 58 21.87 2.69 19.19
N GLY A 59 21.48 3.94 19.42
CA GLY A 59 22.31 4.96 20.04
C GLY A 59 23.11 5.81 19.05
N LEU A 60 23.53 6.97 19.55
CA LEU A 60 24.48 7.83 18.86
C LEU A 60 25.90 7.26 19.09
N PRO A 61 26.78 7.25 18.07
CA PRO A 61 28.16 6.78 18.21
C PRO A 61 28.95 7.56 19.27
N THR A 62 28.55 8.81 19.52
CA THR A 62 29.18 9.72 20.47
C THR A 62 28.11 10.50 21.25
N PRO A 63 28.36 10.80 22.55
CA PRO A 63 27.53 11.73 23.30
C PRO A 63 27.44 13.07 22.57
N THR A 64 26.24 13.66 22.53
CA THR A 64 25.96 14.89 21.79
C THR A 64 25.38 15.96 22.72
N ASP A 65 25.64 17.24 22.43
CA ASP A 65 25.18 18.35 23.27
C ASP A 65 23.65 18.55 23.23
N GLY A 66 22.99 18.19 22.13
CA GLY A 66 21.54 18.20 22.03
C GLY A 66 20.96 17.46 20.83
N LEU A 67 19.68 17.08 20.95
CA LEU A 67 18.91 16.39 19.91
C LEU A 67 17.81 17.31 19.36
N VAL A 68 17.61 17.30 18.04
CA VAL A 68 16.48 17.97 17.38
C VAL A 68 15.48 16.91 16.91
N VAL A 69 14.24 16.99 17.41
CA VAL A 69 13.19 16.01 17.13
C VAL A 69 12.05 16.67 16.37
N PRO A 70 11.88 16.38 15.07
CA PRO A 70 10.80 16.92 14.28
C PRO A 70 9.46 16.25 14.61
N THR A 71 8.39 17.05 14.77
CA THR A 71 7.01 16.60 14.91
C THR A 71 6.54 16.02 13.58
N GLY A 72 5.95 14.83 13.60
CA GLY A 72 5.42 14.18 12.40
C GLY A 72 5.29 12.66 12.51
N GLY A 73 5.87 12.03 13.53
CA GLY A 73 5.65 10.61 13.82
C GLY A 73 5.90 10.32 15.29
N GLN A 74 5.01 9.53 15.91
CA GLN A 74 5.01 9.28 17.36
C GLN A 74 6.32 8.61 17.85
N ALA A 75 6.87 7.69 17.06
CA ALA A 75 8.10 6.98 17.40
C ALA A 75 9.31 7.91 17.66
N ARG A 76 9.39 9.06 16.96
CA ARG A 76 10.55 9.96 17.03
C ARG A 76 10.68 10.65 18.39
N ILE A 77 9.55 10.97 19.02
CA ILE A 77 9.53 11.60 20.35
C ILE A 77 9.97 10.58 21.41
N GLN A 78 9.45 9.35 21.32
CA GLN A 78 9.79 8.28 22.25
C GLN A 78 11.26 7.88 22.16
N GLU A 79 11.83 7.77 20.96
CA GLU A 79 13.26 7.53 20.74
C GLU A 79 14.12 8.69 21.29
N GLY A 80 13.73 9.93 21.02
CA GLY A 80 14.46 11.10 21.53
C GLY A 80 14.46 11.18 23.07
N LEU A 81 13.34 10.83 23.69
CA LEU A 81 13.23 10.77 25.15
C LEU A 81 14.10 9.65 25.74
N MET A 82 14.16 8.49 25.08
CA MET A 82 15.07 7.41 25.46
C MET A 82 16.54 7.84 25.38
N LEU A 83 16.95 8.55 24.33
CA LEU A 83 18.32 9.05 24.17
C LEU A 83 18.68 10.11 25.23
N LEU A 84 17.71 10.96 25.59
CA LEU A 84 17.88 11.95 26.67
C LEU A 84 18.01 11.26 28.03
N HIS A 85 17.17 10.25 28.30
CA HIS A 85 17.23 9.44 29.52
C HIS A 85 18.56 8.69 29.64
N ASN A 86 19.04 8.12 28.54
CA ASN A 86 20.31 7.38 28.48
C ASN A 86 21.55 8.30 28.50
N ARG A 87 21.39 9.61 28.76
CA ARG A 87 22.45 10.63 28.76
C ARG A 87 23.27 10.68 27.46
N THR A 88 22.71 10.18 26.37
CA THR A 88 23.34 10.20 25.05
C THR A 88 23.24 11.61 24.43
N ALA A 89 22.26 12.40 24.88
CA ALA A 89 22.14 13.82 24.61
C ALA A 89 21.93 14.62 25.91
N GLN A 90 22.42 15.87 25.98
CA GLN A 90 22.21 16.72 27.17
C GLN A 90 20.88 17.50 27.15
N ARG A 91 20.37 17.82 25.95
CA ARG A 91 19.16 18.64 25.74
C ARG A 91 18.36 18.11 24.55
N MET A 92 17.05 18.38 24.53
CA MET A 92 16.16 17.98 23.45
C MET A 92 15.30 19.18 23.00
N LEU A 93 15.31 19.48 21.70
CA LEU A 93 14.46 20.47 21.06
C LEU A 93 13.43 19.77 20.19
N ILE A 94 12.14 20.01 20.44
CA ILE A 94 11.06 19.51 19.59
C ILE A 94 10.69 20.60 18.58
N THR A 95 10.80 20.29 17.28
CA THR A 95 10.51 21.25 16.20
C THR A 95 9.30 20.81 15.42
N GLY A 96 8.44 21.74 15.02
CA GLY A 96 7.28 21.40 14.19
C GLY A 96 7.04 22.41 13.09
N VAL A 97 6.22 22.01 12.11
CA VAL A 97 5.76 22.92 11.06
C VAL A 97 4.57 23.72 11.58
N GLY A 98 4.55 25.03 11.30
CA GLY A 98 3.39 25.86 11.60
C GLY A 98 2.17 25.40 10.82
N GLN A 99 0.97 25.50 11.42
CA GLN A 99 -0.28 25.01 10.82
C GLN A 99 -0.61 25.66 9.45
N SER A 100 0.00 26.82 9.15
CA SER A 100 -0.16 27.54 7.87
C SER A 100 0.60 26.90 6.69
N VAL A 101 1.42 25.87 6.92
CA VAL A 101 2.11 25.11 5.86
C VAL A 101 1.27 23.88 5.48
N SER A 102 0.07 24.12 4.95
CA SER A 102 -0.69 23.09 4.25
C SER A 102 -0.46 23.24 2.75
N LYS A 103 -0.13 22.14 2.06
CA LYS A 103 0.04 22.13 0.60
C LYS A 103 -1.34 22.37 -0.03
N LYS A 104 -1.70 23.64 -0.18
CA LYS A 104 -2.91 24.07 -0.89
C LYS A 104 -2.58 24.12 -2.38
N HIS A 105 -2.72 22.98 -3.05
CA HIS A 105 -2.84 22.88 -4.51
C HIS A 105 -3.91 21.84 -4.83
#